data_AF-A0A8J6DRP9-F1
#
_entry.id   AF-A0A8J6DRP9-F1
#
_cell.length_a   1.000
_cell.length_b   1.000
_cell.length_c   1.000
_cell.angle_alpha   90.00
_cell.angle_beta   90.00
_cell.angle_gamma   90.00
#
_symmetry.space_group_name_H-M   'P 1'
#
loop_
_entity.id
_entity.type
_entity.pdbx_description
1 polymer ?
#
loop_
_entity_poly.entity_id
_entity_poly.type
_entity_poly.pdbx_seq_one_letter_code
_entity_poly.pdbx_strand_id
1 'polypeptide(L)'
;MLAMGALACFWVLSLLTYGYLSWGQGLEEEKEETFGPQAEERPKPSTTATSQPHLIFILADDQGFRDVGYHGSEIRTPTLDRLAAEGVKLENYYVQPICTPSRSQFITGK
;
A
#
# COMPACT_ATOMS: atom_id res chain seq x y z
N MET A 1 8.54 55.45 -22.84
CA MET A 1 8.97 54.34 -21.96
C MET A 1 8.05 54.11 -20.74
N LEU A 2 7.07 54.98 -20.43
CA LEU A 2 6.08 54.71 -19.35
C LEU A 2 4.91 53.77 -19.75
N ALA A 3 4.56 53.70 -21.05
CA ALA A 3 3.35 52.98 -21.48
C ALA A 3 3.50 51.44 -21.51
N MET A 4 4.73 50.91 -21.61
CA MET A 4 4.95 49.45 -21.67
C MET A 4 4.86 48.77 -20.29
N GLY A 5 5.11 49.50 -19.19
CA GLY A 5 5.01 48.96 -17.83
C GLY A 5 3.56 48.72 -17.37
N ALA A 6 2.64 49.58 -17.79
CA ALA A 6 1.22 49.46 -17.42
C ALA A 6 0.54 48.23 -18.04
N LEU A 7 0.93 47.85 -19.27
CA LEU A 7 0.41 46.67 -19.97
C LEU A 7 0.91 45.36 -19.33
N ALA A 8 2.14 45.33 -18.81
CA ALA A 8 2.68 44.17 -18.10
C ALA A 8 1.94 43.93 -16.77
N CYS A 9 1.67 44.98 -16.00
CA CYS A 9 0.90 44.85 -14.75
C CYS A 9 -0.54 44.39 -14.99
N PHE A 10 -1.20 44.87 -16.06
CA PHE A 10 -2.54 44.41 -16.43
C PHE A 10 -2.58 42.93 -16.84
N TRP A 11 -1.53 42.45 -17.52
CA TRP A 11 -1.39 41.05 -17.89
C TRP A 11 -1.20 40.12 -16.68
N VAL A 12 -0.31 40.50 -15.75
CA VAL A 12 -0.07 39.69 -14.54
C VAL A 12 -1.30 39.66 -13.64
N LEU A 13 -2.01 40.78 -13.50
CA LEU A 13 -3.23 40.86 -12.70
C LEU A 13 -4.37 40.05 -13.34
N SER A 14 -4.48 40.05 -14.68
CA SER A 14 -5.45 39.23 -15.41
C SER A 14 -5.18 37.73 -15.26
N LEU A 15 -3.92 37.30 -15.40
CA LEU A 15 -3.52 35.89 -15.24
C LEU A 15 -3.76 35.38 -13.81
N LEU A 16 -3.46 36.19 -12.79
CA LEU A 16 -3.73 35.83 -11.40
C LEU A 16 -5.23 35.75 -11.12
N THR A 17 -6.02 36.67 -11.67
CA THR A 17 -7.49 36.67 -11.48
C THR A 17 -8.14 35.49 -12.19
N TYR A 18 -7.77 35.20 -13.45
CA TYR A 18 -8.28 34.05 -14.19
C TYR A 18 -7.78 32.72 -13.59
N GLY A 19 -6.54 32.66 -13.11
CA GLY A 19 -6.01 31.50 -12.40
C GLY A 19 -6.78 31.21 -11.12
N TYR A 20 -7.14 32.24 -10.35
CA TYR A 20 -7.93 32.09 -9.12
C TYR A 20 -9.40 31.71 -9.39
N LEU A 21 -10.02 32.29 -10.43
CA LEU A 21 -11.38 31.91 -10.83
C LEU A 21 -11.46 30.49 -11.40
N SER A 22 -10.44 30.06 -12.16
CA SER A 22 -10.33 28.69 -12.67
C SER A 22 -10.10 27.67 -11.53
N TRP A 23 -9.23 28.00 -10.57
CA TRP A 23 -9.01 27.19 -9.37
C TRP A 23 -10.31 26.99 -8.57
N GLY A 24 -11.20 27.99 -8.55
CA GLY A 24 -12.50 27.90 -7.88
C GLY A 24 -13.54 26.99 -8.56
N GLN A 25 -13.39 26.67 -9.85
CA GLN A 25 -14.31 25.77 -10.58
C GLN A 25 -13.83 24.31 -10.61
N GLY A 26 -12.62 24.02 -10.12
CA GLY A 26 -12.06 22.67 -9.99
C GLY A 26 -12.26 22.02 -8.62
N LEU A 27 -13.02 22.66 -7.72
CA LEU A 27 -13.60 21.97 -6.57
C LEU A 27 -14.93 21.37 -7.02
N GLU A 28 -14.86 20.41 -7.96
CA GLU A 28 -15.86 19.35 -7.91
C GLU A 28 -15.82 18.84 -6.46
N GLU A 29 -16.99 18.80 -5.82
CA GLU A 29 -17.15 18.06 -4.58
C GLU A 29 -16.32 16.80 -4.72
N GLU A 30 -15.30 16.63 -3.88
CA GLU A 30 -14.97 15.28 -3.48
C GLU A 30 -16.28 14.79 -2.88
N LYS A 31 -17.08 14.12 -3.71
CA LYS A 31 -18.05 13.16 -3.23
C LYS A 31 -17.19 12.32 -2.32
N GLU A 32 -17.40 12.52 -1.04
CA GLU A 32 -17.18 11.52 -0.05
C GLU A 32 -17.95 10.31 -0.60
N GLU A 33 -17.26 9.50 -1.39
CA GLU A 33 -17.56 8.09 -1.52
C GLU A 33 -17.39 7.59 -0.11
N THR A 34 -18.47 7.78 0.65
CA THR A 34 -18.82 6.89 1.72
C THR A 34 -18.68 5.53 1.08
N PHE A 35 -17.58 4.85 1.42
CA PHE A 35 -17.39 3.44 1.23
C PHE A 35 -18.43 2.78 2.14
N GLY A 36 -19.71 2.93 1.75
CA GLY A 36 -20.79 2.16 2.28
C GLY A 36 -20.45 0.70 2.01
N PRO A 37 -21.00 -0.24 2.79
CA PRO A 37 -20.75 -1.64 2.56
C PRO A 37 -21.28 -2.01 1.17
N GLN A 38 -20.40 -1.94 0.17
CA GLN A 38 -20.50 -2.67 -1.07
C GLN A 38 -20.44 -4.12 -0.60
N ALA A 39 -21.62 -4.70 -0.38
CA ALA A 39 -21.76 -6.13 -0.21
C ALA A 39 -21.40 -6.75 -1.56
N GLU A 40 -20.10 -6.80 -1.84
CA GLU A 40 -19.55 -7.62 -2.90
C GLU A 40 -20.03 -9.02 -2.59
N GLU A 41 -20.90 -9.53 -3.45
CA GLU A 41 -21.50 -10.84 -3.32
C GLU A 41 -20.38 -11.86 -3.45
N ARG A 42 -19.75 -12.19 -2.32
CA ARG A 42 -18.60 -13.08 -2.28
C ARG A 42 -19.00 -14.37 -2.96
N PRO A 43 -18.28 -14.82 -4.01
CA PRO A 43 -18.61 -16.06 -4.69
C PRO A 43 -18.64 -17.18 -3.66
N LYS A 44 -19.83 -17.75 -3.45
CA LYS A 44 -20.01 -18.84 -2.49
C LYS A 44 -19.14 -20.01 -2.93
N PRO A 45 -18.34 -20.61 -2.03
CA PRO A 45 -17.46 -21.70 -2.39
C PRO A 45 -18.30 -22.85 -2.98
N SER A 46 -18.04 -23.19 -4.24
CA SER A 46 -18.71 -24.29 -4.93
C SER A 46 -18.29 -25.59 -4.25
N THR A 47 -19.21 -26.14 -3.47
CA THR A 47 -19.03 -27.41 -2.77
C THR A 47 -19.25 -28.50 -3.80
N THR A 48 -18.21 -28.95 -4.52
CA THR A 48 -17.99 -30.33 -5.04
C THR A 48 -16.81 -30.33 -6.03
N ALA A 49 -15.61 -30.31 -5.48
CA ALA A 49 -14.35 -30.80 -6.04
C ALA A 49 -13.42 -30.92 -4.83
N THR A 50 -12.40 -31.77 -4.83
CA THR A 50 -11.36 -31.73 -3.79
C THR A 50 -10.85 -30.29 -3.74
N SER A 51 -11.31 -29.51 -2.75
CA SER A 51 -11.25 -28.05 -2.84
C SER A 51 -9.77 -27.68 -2.87
N GLN A 52 -9.32 -27.11 -3.98
CA GLN A 52 -7.93 -26.70 -4.10
C GLN A 52 -7.61 -25.79 -2.90
N PRO A 53 -6.52 -26.07 -2.16
CA PRO A 53 -6.19 -25.25 -1.01
C PRO A 53 -5.88 -23.84 -1.49
N HIS A 54 -6.39 -22.83 -0.79
CA HIS A 54 -5.98 -21.45 -1.00
C HIS A 54 -4.58 -21.27 -0.40
N LEU A 55 -3.65 -20.76 -1.21
CA LEU A 55 -2.30 -20.43 -0.77
C LEU A 55 -2.20 -18.92 -0.54
N ILE A 56 -1.94 -18.53 0.69
CA ILE A 56 -1.72 -17.12 1.08
C ILE A 56 -0.27 -16.99 1.50
N PHE A 57 0.47 -16.11 0.83
CA PHE A 57 1.84 -15.77 1.19
C PHE A 57 1.89 -14.39 1.81
N ILE A 58 2.40 -14.29 3.04
CA ILE A 58 2.60 -13.04 3.76
C ILE A 58 4.10 -12.76 3.79
N LEU A 59 4.52 -11.68 3.14
CA LEU A 59 5.91 -11.23 3.12
C LEU A 59 6.04 -9.93 3.91
N ALA A 60 6.85 -9.93 4.95
CA ALA A 60 7.25 -8.71 5.66
C ALA A 60 8.57 -8.19 5.09
N ASP A 61 8.66 -6.87 4.92
CA ASP A 61 9.90 -6.19 4.50
C ASP A 61 10.74 -5.83 5.73
N ASP A 62 12.06 -5.90 5.61
CA ASP A 62 13.05 -5.58 6.65
C ASP A 62 12.82 -6.22 8.04
N GLN A 63 12.19 -7.40 8.09
CA GLN A 63 11.96 -8.12 9.35
C GLN A 63 13.22 -8.87 9.81
N GLY A 64 13.78 -8.43 10.94
CA GLY A 64 14.92 -9.07 11.60
C GLY A 64 14.54 -10.33 12.38
N PHE A 65 15.56 -11.14 12.71
CA PHE A 65 15.36 -12.40 13.45
C PHE A 65 14.68 -12.18 14.81
N ARG A 66 15.00 -11.10 15.53
CA ARG A 66 14.44 -10.82 16.87
C ARG A 66 13.23 -9.88 16.86
N ASP A 67 12.56 -9.70 15.72
CA ASP A 67 11.37 -8.83 15.61
C ASP A 67 10.05 -9.58 15.88
N VAL A 68 10.11 -10.87 16.20
CA VAL A 68 8.97 -11.75 16.49
C VAL A 68 9.06 -12.36 17.89
N GLY A 69 7.92 -12.47 18.56
CA GLY A 69 7.80 -12.98 19.93
C GLY A 69 8.36 -14.38 20.10
N TYR A 70 8.13 -15.28 19.13
CA TYR A 70 8.66 -16.65 19.17
C TYR A 70 10.21 -16.74 19.03
N HIS A 71 10.90 -15.63 18.72
CA HIS A 71 12.37 -15.51 18.79
C HIS A 71 12.83 -14.64 19.99
N GLY A 72 11.95 -14.38 20.96
CA GLY A 72 12.27 -13.61 22.16
C GLY A 72 12.39 -12.10 21.89
N SER A 73 11.55 -11.57 21.00
CA SER A 73 11.37 -10.12 20.82
C SER A 73 10.71 -9.47 22.04
N GLU A 74 10.99 -8.18 22.24
CA GLU A 74 10.22 -7.32 23.15
C GLU A 74 8.87 -6.91 22.52
N ILE A 75 8.77 -6.97 21.18
CA ILE A 75 7.55 -6.67 20.43
C ILE A 75 6.58 -7.84 20.59
N ARG A 76 5.36 -7.53 21.01
CA ARG A 76 4.30 -8.54 21.17
C ARG A 76 3.67 -8.86 19.81
N THR A 77 3.89 -10.07 19.31
CA THR A 77 3.35 -10.54 18.03
C THR A 77 2.43 -11.76 18.20
N PRO A 78 1.33 -11.67 18.98
CA PRO A 78 0.55 -12.84 19.40
C PRO A 78 -0.02 -13.66 18.22
N THR A 79 -0.36 -12.99 17.11
CA THR A 79 -0.83 -13.68 15.90
C THR A 79 0.26 -14.51 15.24
N LEU A 80 1.48 -13.97 15.13
CA LEU A 80 2.62 -14.70 14.57
C LEU A 80 3.08 -15.81 15.51
N ASP A 81 3.06 -15.57 16.82
CA ASP A 81 3.42 -16.56 17.83
C ASP A 81 2.46 -17.76 17.79
N ARG A 82 1.16 -17.50 17.62
CA ARG A 82 0.16 -18.55 17.44
C ARG A 82 0.36 -19.33 16.14
N LEU A 83 0.60 -18.65 15.02
CA LEU A 83 0.90 -19.31 13.74
C LEU A 83 2.15 -20.19 13.83
N ALA A 84 3.18 -19.72 14.53
CA ALA A 84 4.43 -20.44 14.73
C ALA A 84 4.26 -21.67 15.66
N ALA A 85 3.33 -21.62 16.62
CA ALA A 85 3.01 -22.73 17.51
C ALA A 85 2.11 -23.80 16.86
N GLU A 86 1.18 -23.39 15.99
CA GLU A 86 0.26 -24.29 15.27
C GLU A 86 0.88 -24.87 13.99
N GLY A 87 1.94 -24.24 13.47
CA GLY A 87 2.56 -24.55 12.18
C GLY A 87 3.96 -25.15 12.27
N VAL A 88 4.69 -25.03 11.15
CA VAL A 88 6.10 -25.44 11.04
C VAL A 88 6.98 -24.20 10.96
N LYS A 89 8.01 -24.16 11.80
CA LYS A 89 9.03 -23.10 11.77
C LYS A 89 10.27 -23.56 11.02
N LEU A 90 10.78 -22.70 10.15
CA LEU A 90 12.10 -22.87 9.55
C LEU A 90 13.07 -22.04 10.37
N GLU A 91 13.98 -22.68 11.11
CA GLU A 91 14.93 -22.00 12.00
C GLU A 91 16.26 -21.65 11.29
N ASN A 92 16.48 -22.21 10.09
CA ASN A 92 17.69 -22.01 9.29
C ASN A 92 17.29 -21.60 7.86
N TYR A 93 17.10 -20.30 7.65
CA TYR A 93 16.79 -19.71 6.34
C TYR A 93 17.73 -18.54 6.06
N TYR A 94 18.04 -18.33 4.78
CA TYR A 94 18.98 -17.30 4.34
C TYR A 94 18.32 -16.43 3.27
N VAL A 95 18.61 -15.13 3.32
CA VAL A 95 18.11 -14.13 2.37
C VAL A 95 19.27 -13.26 1.90
N GLN A 96 19.08 -12.58 0.77
CA GLN A 96 20.01 -11.55 0.34
C GLN A 96 19.93 -10.34 1.30
N PRO A 97 21.04 -9.61 1.54
CA PRO A 97 21.07 -8.48 2.45
C PRO A 97 20.36 -7.21 1.90
N ILE A 98 19.62 -7.34 0.81
CA ILE A 98 18.87 -6.26 0.14
C ILE A 98 17.51 -6.81 -0.31
N CYS A 99 16.45 -6.03 -0.14
CA CYS A 99 15.07 -6.41 -0.46
C CYS A 99 14.85 -6.80 -1.94
N THR A 100 15.39 -6.03 -2.89
CA THR A 100 15.21 -6.27 -4.33
C THR A 100 15.72 -7.64 -4.79
N PRO A 101 17.00 -8.02 -4.55
CA PRO A 101 17.45 -9.35 -4.93
C PRO A 101 16.69 -10.43 -4.15
N SER A 102 16.47 -10.29 -2.83
CA SER A 102 15.69 -11.25 -2.03
C SER A 102 14.30 -11.54 -2.62
N ARG A 103 13.55 -10.49 -2.97
CA ARG A 103 12.23 -10.62 -3.63
C ARG A 103 12.32 -11.24 -5.01
N SER A 104 13.34 -10.90 -5.80
CA SER A 104 13.53 -11.52 -7.12
C SER A 104 13.79 -13.02 -7.02
N GLN A 105 14.57 -13.48 -6.02
CA GLN A 105 14.80 -14.91 -5.78
C GLN A 105 13.52 -15.61 -5.33
N PHE A 106 12.73 -14.96 -4.45
CA PHE A 106 11.46 -15.50 -3.99
C PHE A 106 10.45 -15.72 -5.14
N ILE A 107 10.32 -14.73 -6.04
CA ILE A 107 9.36 -14.80 -7.15
C ILE A 107 9.81 -15.76 -8.25
N THR A 108 11.12 -15.79 -8.56
CA THR A 108 11.64 -16.55 -9.70
C THR A 108 12.23 -17.91 -9.35
N GLY A 109 12.53 -18.15 -8.07
CA GLY A 109 13.19 -19.35 -7.58
C GLY A 109 14.67 -19.47 -7.96
N LYS A 110 15.37 -18.34 -8.16
CA LYS A 110 16.76 -18.29 -8.66
C LYS A 110 17.68 -17.41 -7.82
#